data_AF-A0A0G4GWC4-F1
#
_entry.id   AF-A0A0G4GWC4-F1
#
_cell.length_a   1.000
_cell.length_b   1.000
_cell.length_c   1.000
_cell.angle_alpha   90.00
_cell.angle_beta   90.00
_cell.angle_gamma   90.00
#
_symmetry.space_group_name_H-M   'P 1'
#
loop_
_entity.id
_entity.type
_entity.pdbx_description
1 polymer ?
#
loop_
_entity_poly.entity_id
_entity_poly.type
_entity_poly.pdbx_seq_one_letter_code
_entity_poly.pdbx_strand_id
1 'polypeptide(L)'
;MSANSPVIPSTEPSPAEGVVAPNDPLVKECEALLQKISSNIGFATAEDLQSLKQKMAQLAERYGEKGLDHLHAYAAALNSMTSQWMYLHAMRVNEGFGISQHGLVQGVGLMNREEALANRVAETMKKAFWDNTQWYLDQSPPQYDIVLQHLNELRNTMARYIPEKRREAFLESLDLDLVKKQVETKTFDPSALQSVIGFLVTSLHDLESPFRHEQTVKWFTEMQQKLAGLGEQDAAAFLQGFHLAIIESLKYLFSRLDILESEIQQWRMSQINGIQRQKMEQQHFAKMLDRGEIGLARTNSFLFTDAPALTLPRSPSPPSAAPPSQAEIAAALPPVYPVFVQRMAELIASDKPLQMGDCPEPLRLDLSRLHGVQDGLQRAAVLALVAVLATPLFPSQVADKGLVEQVYKAVEASLQEPHISITSLSEVLVLCIDRVIIENARQQQTQTAIPEDTQSAATPSPTLLADEQKESLKEKLRKCLASDSAVLQVLLKRVFGAFQTAVEGALTARTTPGSRPPSRPASRPPSRPMSARGGSRPDEEAAFPLSSTAMGDSPWELKFSVDAINRTTVQLLSVLEGHWQVYGLVYKKLWFDHYVSAHTSPAESATAQE
;
A
#
# COMPACT_ATOMS: atom_id res chain seq x y z
N MET A 1 63.95 19.88 -54.88
CA MET A 1 63.24 21.06 -55.41
C MET A 1 61.88 20.59 -55.88
N SER A 2 60.83 21.29 -55.43
CA SER A 2 59.47 21.47 -55.96
C SER A 2 58.99 20.53 -57.08
N ALA A 3 57.81 19.94 -57.11
CA ALA A 3 56.45 20.29 -56.67
C ALA A 3 55.57 19.97 -57.88
N ASN A 4 54.48 19.22 -57.71
CA ASN A 4 53.16 19.69 -58.13
C ASN A 4 52.06 18.71 -57.73
N SER A 5 51.12 19.24 -56.96
CA SER A 5 49.90 18.63 -56.45
C SER A 5 48.91 18.23 -57.56
N PRO A 6 47.99 17.29 -57.28
CA PRO A 6 46.75 17.16 -58.03
C PRO A 6 45.61 17.94 -57.37
N VAL A 7 44.73 18.53 -58.20
CA VAL A 7 43.45 19.14 -57.82
C VAL A 7 42.30 18.30 -58.41
N ILE A 8 41.26 18.15 -57.57
CA ILE A 8 40.12 17.22 -57.55
C ILE A 8 38.93 17.77 -58.37
N PRO A 9 37.88 16.97 -58.69
CA PRO A 9 36.59 17.15 -57.99
C PRO A 9 35.85 15.80 -57.74
N SER A 10 35.45 15.40 -56.53
CA SER A 10 34.32 15.84 -55.67
C SER A 10 32.93 15.33 -56.11
N THR A 11 32.38 14.36 -55.35
CA THR A 11 30.96 14.15 -54.94
C THR A 11 30.88 12.73 -54.32
N GLU A 12 30.43 12.42 -53.09
CA GLU A 12 29.68 13.07 -52.02
C GLU A 12 30.11 12.47 -50.65
N PRO A 13 29.89 13.17 -49.51
CA PRO A 13 30.25 12.67 -48.18
C PRO A 13 29.20 11.70 -47.62
N SER A 14 29.69 10.57 -47.10
CA SER A 14 28.95 9.65 -46.22
C SER A 14 28.37 10.40 -45.02
N PRO A 15 27.11 10.16 -44.61
CA PRO A 15 26.49 10.90 -43.51
C PRO A 15 27.11 10.49 -42.17
N ALA A 16 27.63 11.50 -41.49
CA ALA A 16 28.10 11.55 -40.10
C ALA A 16 27.80 10.32 -39.21
N GLU A 17 28.86 9.53 -38.95
CA GLU A 17 28.94 8.58 -37.85
C GLU A 17 28.81 9.33 -36.50
N GLY A 18 27.84 8.93 -35.67
CA GLY A 18 27.87 9.22 -34.24
C GLY A 18 26.73 10.06 -33.66
N VAL A 19 25.70 10.43 -34.43
CA VAL A 19 24.47 11.03 -33.88
C VAL A 19 23.35 10.01 -33.99
N VAL A 20 22.87 9.51 -32.86
CA VAL A 20 21.65 8.68 -32.80
C VAL A 20 20.52 9.50 -33.39
N ALA A 21 20.00 9.09 -34.55
CA ALA A 21 18.78 9.70 -35.06
C ALA A 21 17.64 9.34 -34.10
N PRO A 22 16.94 10.31 -33.48
CA PRO A 22 15.86 10.05 -32.51
C PRO A 22 14.65 9.32 -33.12
N ASN A 23 14.69 9.00 -34.41
CA ASN A 23 13.65 8.30 -35.15
C ASN A 23 14.08 6.94 -35.71
N ASP A 24 15.23 6.38 -35.32
CA ASP A 24 15.62 5.03 -35.76
C ASP A 24 14.57 3.99 -35.28
N PRO A 25 14.06 3.12 -36.17
CA PRO A 25 13.11 2.07 -35.80
C PRO A 25 13.63 1.14 -34.69
N LEU A 26 14.93 0.84 -34.64
CA LEU A 26 15.50 -0.02 -33.61
C LEU A 26 15.48 0.64 -32.22
N VAL A 27 15.72 1.95 -32.15
CA VAL A 27 15.62 2.72 -30.90
C VAL A 27 14.18 2.72 -30.42
N LYS A 28 13.21 2.98 -31.31
CA LYS A 28 11.78 2.97 -30.98
C LYS A 28 11.26 1.60 -30.52
N GLU A 29 11.76 0.52 -31.10
CA GLU A 29 11.41 -0.83 -30.66
C GLU A 29 11.96 -1.15 -29.26
N CYS A 30 13.20 -0.72 -28.96
CA CYS A 30 13.77 -0.82 -27.63
C CYS A 30 12.99 0.04 -26.61
N GLU A 31 12.64 1.28 -26.96
CA GLU A 31 11.82 2.18 -26.13
C GLU A 31 10.44 1.58 -25.87
N ALA A 32 9.77 1.02 -26.89
CA ALA A 32 8.47 0.38 -26.73
C ALA A 32 8.53 -0.87 -25.83
N LEU A 33 9.61 -1.67 -25.91
CA LEU A 33 9.83 -2.79 -25.00
C LEU A 33 10.10 -2.31 -23.57
N LEU A 34 10.91 -1.26 -23.38
CA LEU A 34 11.15 -0.65 -22.07
C LEU A 34 9.87 -0.07 -21.47
N GLN A 35 9.02 0.58 -22.28
CA GLN A 35 7.70 1.04 -21.87
C GLN A 35 6.79 -0.11 -21.47
N LYS A 36 6.75 -1.20 -22.27
CA LYS A 36 5.97 -2.40 -21.93
C LYS A 36 6.41 -2.99 -20.59
N ILE A 37 7.72 -3.11 -20.37
CA ILE A 37 8.30 -3.60 -19.12
C ILE A 37 7.97 -2.66 -17.95
N SER A 38 8.21 -1.35 -18.12
CA SER A 38 7.98 -0.34 -17.07
C SER A 38 6.50 -0.21 -16.71
N SER A 39 5.62 -0.22 -17.71
CA SER A 39 4.17 -0.14 -17.51
C SER A 39 3.64 -1.34 -16.74
N ASN A 40 4.29 -2.49 -16.85
CA ASN A 40 3.88 -3.68 -16.15
C ASN A 40 4.23 -3.65 -14.66
N ILE A 41 4.97 -2.67 -14.10
CA ILE A 41 5.22 -2.40 -12.65
C ILE A 41 5.74 -3.60 -11.79
N GLY A 42 5.70 -4.84 -12.25
CA GLY A 42 6.32 -6.01 -11.64
C GLY A 42 7.38 -6.64 -12.54
N PHE A 43 7.69 -7.91 -12.33
CA PHE A 43 8.81 -8.56 -12.99
C PHE A 43 8.62 -8.65 -14.51
N ALA A 44 9.60 -8.15 -15.25
CA ALA A 44 9.68 -8.31 -16.69
C ALA A 44 9.65 -9.81 -17.05
N THR A 45 8.89 -10.19 -18.07
CA THR A 45 8.88 -11.58 -18.52
C THR A 45 10.27 -11.96 -19.05
N ALA A 46 10.65 -13.24 -18.88
CA ALA A 46 11.95 -13.71 -19.36
C ALA A 46 12.10 -13.51 -20.89
N GLU A 47 10.99 -13.60 -21.63
CA GLU A 47 10.93 -13.37 -23.07
C GLU A 47 11.15 -11.89 -23.43
N ASP A 48 10.49 -10.96 -22.73
CA ASP A 48 10.69 -9.52 -22.95
C ASP A 48 12.13 -9.10 -22.63
N LEU A 49 12.74 -9.66 -21.57
CA LEU A 49 14.14 -9.40 -21.22
C LEU A 49 15.12 -9.97 -22.23
N GLN A 50 14.86 -11.16 -22.78
CA GLN A 50 15.69 -11.75 -23.83
C GLN A 50 15.61 -10.95 -25.13
N SER A 51 14.40 -10.54 -25.52
CA SER A 51 14.16 -9.69 -26.70
C SER A 51 14.84 -8.33 -26.55
N LEU A 52 14.74 -7.69 -25.38
CA LEU A 52 15.43 -6.44 -25.08
C LEU A 52 16.95 -6.61 -25.16
N LYS A 53 17.51 -7.66 -24.56
CA LYS A 53 18.96 -7.94 -24.62
C LYS A 53 19.44 -8.12 -26.07
N GLN A 54 18.68 -8.85 -26.88
CA GLN A 54 19.03 -9.08 -28.28
C GLN A 54 19.03 -7.78 -29.08
N LYS A 55 18.02 -6.92 -28.90
CA LYS A 55 17.93 -5.64 -29.60
C LYS A 55 18.95 -4.61 -29.09
N MET A 56 19.25 -4.61 -27.79
CA MET A 56 20.34 -3.80 -27.23
C MET A 56 21.71 -4.20 -27.80
N ALA A 57 21.95 -5.50 -28.03
CA ALA A 57 23.17 -5.97 -28.68
C ALA A 57 23.27 -5.49 -30.13
N GLN A 58 22.17 -5.54 -30.90
CA GLN A 58 22.11 -5.01 -32.27
C GLN A 58 22.34 -3.49 -32.32
N LEU A 59 21.85 -2.77 -31.32
CA LEU A 59 21.99 -1.32 -31.21
C LEU A 59 23.42 -0.91 -30.80
N ALA A 60 24.05 -1.70 -29.92
CA ALA A 60 25.46 -1.54 -29.54
C ALA A 60 26.40 -1.81 -30.74
N GLU A 61 26.07 -2.78 -31.59
CA GLU A 61 26.82 -3.08 -32.82
C GLU A 61 26.73 -1.94 -33.84
N ARG A 62 25.58 -1.26 -33.92
CA ARG A 62 25.30 -0.22 -34.92
C ARG A 62 25.76 1.18 -34.52
N TYR A 63 25.71 1.53 -33.23
CA TYR A 63 25.94 2.89 -32.73
C TYR A 63 27.01 2.99 -31.63
N GLY A 64 27.60 1.88 -31.20
CA GLY A 64 28.56 1.83 -30.09
C GLY A 64 27.96 2.24 -28.75
N GLU A 65 28.80 2.62 -27.78
CA GLU A 65 28.39 3.00 -26.41
C GLU A 65 27.42 4.19 -26.36
N LYS A 66 27.54 5.15 -27.29
CA LYS A 66 26.67 6.34 -27.36
C LYS A 66 25.21 6.02 -27.69
N GLY A 67 24.95 4.90 -28.37
CA GLY A 67 23.59 4.39 -28.61
C GLY A 67 22.94 3.83 -27.34
N LEU A 68 23.75 3.24 -26.45
CA LEU A 68 23.30 2.71 -25.17
C LEU A 68 23.04 3.81 -24.15
N ASP A 69 23.81 4.91 -24.18
CA ASP A 69 23.62 6.04 -23.26
C ASP A 69 22.20 6.63 -23.35
N HIS A 70 21.65 6.79 -24.57
CA HIS A 70 20.26 7.24 -24.77
C HIS A 70 19.25 6.28 -24.14
N LEU A 71 19.42 4.97 -24.37
CA LEU A 71 18.54 3.96 -23.77
C LEU A 71 18.66 3.90 -22.25
N HIS A 72 19.87 4.07 -21.70
CA HIS A 72 20.09 4.15 -20.26
C HIS A 72 19.42 5.38 -19.66
N ALA A 73 19.56 6.55 -20.31
CA ALA A 73 18.88 7.77 -19.88
C ALA A 73 17.35 7.62 -19.96
N TYR A 74 16.84 7.02 -21.04
CA TYR A 74 15.42 6.74 -21.23
C TYR A 74 14.88 5.76 -20.17
N ALA A 75 15.57 4.66 -19.92
CA ALA A 75 15.21 3.70 -18.88
C ALA A 75 15.25 4.31 -17.47
N ALA A 76 16.25 5.15 -17.19
CA ALA A 76 16.35 5.87 -15.92
C ALA A 76 15.19 6.87 -15.75
N ALA A 77 14.81 7.58 -16.81
CA ALA A 77 13.67 8.49 -16.81
C ALA A 77 12.35 7.73 -16.57
N LEU A 78 12.11 6.63 -17.29
CA LEU A 78 10.93 5.77 -17.10
C LEU A 78 10.83 5.22 -15.68
N ASN A 79 11.94 4.72 -15.14
CA ASN A 79 11.98 4.20 -13.77
C ASN A 79 11.70 5.30 -12.75
N SER A 80 12.27 6.49 -12.95
CA SER A 80 12.01 7.66 -12.10
C SER A 80 10.52 8.05 -12.11
N MET A 81 9.90 8.12 -13.29
CA MET A 81 8.49 8.49 -13.43
C MET A 81 7.57 7.43 -12.82
N THR A 82 7.85 6.15 -13.05
CA THR A 82 7.08 5.04 -12.47
C THR A 82 7.24 4.99 -10.95
N SER A 83 8.44 5.23 -10.42
CA SER A 83 8.69 5.30 -8.97
C SER A 83 7.95 6.46 -8.31
N GLN A 84 7.91 7.63 -8.96
CA GLN A 84 7.13 8.77 -8.49
C GLN A 84 5.63 8.47 -8.50
N TRP A 85 5.14 7.76 -9.51
CA TRP A 85 3.74 7.35 -9.57
C TRP A 85 3.38 6.41 -8.41
N MET A 86 4.20 5.37 -8.17
CA MET A 86 4.05 4.47 -7.02
C MET A 86 4.05 5.23 -5.68
N TYR A 87 4.96 6.20 -5.53
CA TYR A 87 5.04 7.04 -4.33
C TYR A 87 3.76 7.86 -4.12
N LEU A 88 3.29 8.56 -5.16
CA LEU A 88 2.08 9.38 -5.08
C LEU A 88 0.83 8.54 -4.81
N HIS A 89 0.76 7.37 -5.42
CA HIS A 89 -0.31 6.41 -5.19
C HIS A 89 -0.31 5.91 -3.74
N ALA A 90 0.85 5.49 -3.22
CA ALA A 90 0.97 5.03 -1.84
C ALA A 90 0.64 6.15 -0.83
N MET A 91 1.01 7.40 -1.14
CA MET A 91 0.63 8.55 -0.34
C MET A 91 -0.89 8.75 -0.31
N ARG A 92 -1.60 8.55 -1.44
CA ARG A 92 -3.07 8.67 -1.51
C ARG A 92 -3.78 7.53 -0.75
N VAL A 93 -3.33 6.29 -0.93
CA VAL A 93 -4.01 5.10 -0.43
C VAL A 93 -3.79 4.86 1.06
N ASN A 94 -2.59 5.15 1.58
CA ASN A 94 -2.26 4.86 2.97
C ASN A 94 -2.50 6.05 3.89
N GLU A 95 -3.44 5.89 4.82
CA GLU A 95 -3.69 6.88 5.87
C GLU A 95 -2.49 7.02 6.83
N GLY A 96 -1.75 5.93 7.06
CA GLY A 96 -0.53 5.87 7.87
C GLY A 96 0.77 6.14 7.10
N PHE A 97 0.71 6.74 5.90
CA PHE A 97 1.90 7.03 5.11
C PHE A 97 2.92 7.85 5.92
N GLY A 98 4.08 7.26 6.17
CA GLY A 98 5.14 7.82 6.98
C GLY A 98 6.51 7.44 6.43
N ILE A 99 7.54 8.13 6.86
CA ILE A 99 8.93 7.73 6.61
C ILE A 99 9.46 7.21 7.93
N SER A 100 10.04 6.01 7.93
CA SER A 100 10.66 5.41 9.11
C SER A 100 11.88 6.23 9.54
N GLN A 101 12.38 5.97 10.75
CA GLN A 101 13.63 6.55 11.25
C GLN A 101 14.82 6.29 10.32
N HIS A 102 14.76 5.28 9.44
CA HIS A 102 15.81 4.95 8.49
C HIS A 102 15.61 5.58 7.10
N GLY A 103 14.65 6.50 6.96
CA GLY A 103 14.36 7.12 5.67
C GLY A 103 13.56 6.22 4.71
N LEU A 104 13.06 5.07 5.18
CA LEU A 104 12.27 4.14 4.37
C LEU A 104 10.80 4.52 4.39
N VAL A 105 10.13 4.46 3.24
CA VAL A 105 8.71 4.79 3.16
C VAL A 105 7.88 3.64 3.75
N GLN A 106 7.15 3.93 4.82
CA GLN A 106 6.21 3.01 5.45
C GLN A 106 4.89 2.96 4.69
N GLY A 107 4.32 1.76 4.57
CA GLY A 107 2.99 1.54 4.01
C GLY A 107 2.93 1.49 2.48
N VAL A 108 4.00 1.82 1.75
CA VAL A 108 4.10 1.37 0.34
C VAL A 108 4.09 -0.15 0.39
N GLY A 109 3.28 -0.82 -0.44
CA GLY A 109 3.11 -2.28 -0.46
C GLY A 109 4.37 -3.10 -0.80
N LEU A 110 5.56 -2.61 -0.47
CA LEU A 110 6.72 -3.44 -0.18
C LEU A 110 6.23 -4.54 0.76
N MET A 111 6.38 -5.79 0.34
CA MET A 111 6.09 -6.92 1.22
C MET A 111 6.82 -6.67 2.54
N ASN A 112 6.20 -6.95 3.69
CA ASN A 112 6.83 -6.76 5.03
C ASN A 112 8.27 -7.32 5.10
N ARG A 113 8.59 -8.32 4.26
CA ARG A 113 9.91 -8.91 4.07
C ARG A 113 10.96 -7.96 3.46
N GLU A 114 10.59 -7.13 2.49
CA GLU A 114 11.49 -6.15 1.86
C GLU A 114 11.77 -4.99 2.80
N GLU A 115 10.77 -4.49 3.53
CA GLU A 115 10.96 -3.50 4.58
C GLU A 115 11.86 -4.06 5.70
N ALA A 116 11.61 -5.30 6.14
CA ALA A 116 12.45 -5.96 7.13
C ALA A 116 13.90 -6.15 6.64
N LEU A 117 14.08 -6.49 5.35
CA LEU A 117 15.42 -6.61 4.75
C LEU A 117 16.12 -5.25 4.70
N ALA A 118 15.42 -4.20 4.24
CA ALA A 118 15.97 -2.85 4.16
C ALA A 118 16.36 -2.32 5.54
N ASN A 119 15.51 -2.52 6.56
CA ASN A 119 15.84 -2.20 7.95
C ASN A 119 17.08 -2.96 8.42
N ARG A 120 17.17 -4.27 8.16
CA ARG A 120 18.35 -5.07 8.53
C ARG A 120 19.62 -4.60 7.84
N VAL A 121 19.56 -4.20 6.57
CA VAL A 121 20.70 -3.63 5.84
C VAL A 121 21.11 -2.30 6.46
N ALA A 122 20.16 -1.41 6.75
CA ALA A 122 20.42 -0.12 7.38
C ALA A 122 21.05 -0.27 8.77
N GLU A 123 20.54 -1.19 9.59
CA GLU A 123 21.11 -1.52 10.91
C GLU A 123 22.53 -2.07 10.79
N THR A 124 22.77 -2.99 9.85
CA THR A 124 24.09 -3.57 9.61
C THR A 124 25.09 -2.50 9.17
N MET A 125 24.66 -1.57 8.30
CA MET A 125 25.50 -0.47 7.83
C MET A 125 25.78 0.55 8.94
N LYS A 126 24.78 0.91 9.75
CA LYS A 126 24.97 1.76 10.94
C LYS A 126 25.93 1.12 11.93
N LYS A 127 25.83 -0.21 12.15
CA LYS A 127 26.76 -0.94 13.00
C LYS A 127 28.19 -0.85 12.45
N ALA A 128 28.38 -1.18 11.17
CA ALA A 128 29.69 -1.12 10.53
C ALA A 128 30.32 0.29 10.59
N PHE A 129 29.51 1.34 10.44
CA PHE A 129 29.94 2.73 10.60
C PHE A 129 30.53 2.99 11.98
N TRP A 130 29.83 2.59 13.05
CA TRP A 130 30.31 2.82 14.41
C TRP A 130 31.45 1.88 14.83
N ASP A 131 31.48 0.65 14.30
CA ASP A 131 32.61 -0.27 14.49
C ASP A 131 33.89 0.33 13.87
N ASN A 132 33.76 1.04 12.74
CA ASN A 132 34.86 1.79 12.14
C ASN A 132 35.32 2.97 13.03
N THR A 133 34.39 3.77 13.57
CA THR A 133 34.72 4.84 14.52
C THR A 133 35.44 4.30 15.76
N GLN A 134 34.99 3.15 16.27
CA GLN A 134 35.64 2.47 17.39
C GLN A 134 37.06 2.04 17.04
N TRP A 135 37.26 1.44 15.86
CA TRP A 135 38.58 1.02 15.39
C TRP A 135 39.60 2.17 15.36
N TYR A 136 39.19 3.39 14.97
CA TYR A 136 40.05 4.58 14.98
C TYR A 136 40.41 5.05 16.40
N LEU A 137 39.47 4.95 17.34
CA LEU A 137 39.70 5.33 18.74
C LEU A 137 40.59 4.34 19.47
N ASP A 138 40.46 3.04 19.17
CA ASP A 138 41.27 1.97 19.77
C ASP A 138 42.73 1.94 19.24
N GLN A 139 43.09 2.76 18.24
CA GLN A 139 44.47 2.89 17.77
C GLN A 139 45.39 3.43 18.87
N SER A 140 46.69 3.13 18.75
CA SER A 140 47.73 3.67 19.65
C SER A 140 48.74 4.50 18.83
N PRO A 141 48.64 5.85 18.81
CA PRO A 141 47.73 6.71 19.59
C PRO A 141 46.30 6.79 19.03
N PRO A 142 45.28 7.09 19.87
CA PRO A 142 43.89 7.24 19.44
C PRO A 142 43.71 8.35 18.41
N GLN A 143 42.93 8.10 17.36
CA GLN A 143 42.64 9.09 16.32
C GLN A 143 41.28 9.76 16.56
N TYR A 144 41.30 10.95 17.18
CA TYR A 144 40.08 11.71 17.48
C TYR A 144 39.56 12.58 16.32
N ASP A 145 40.28 12.64 15.19
CA ASP A 145 39.84 13.39 14.01
C ASP A 145 38.47 12.92 13.50
N ILE A 146 38.20 11.61 13.58
CA ILE A 146 36.92 11.02 13.23
C ILE A 146 35.78 11.53 14.13
N VAL A 147 36.05 11.75 15.43
CA VAL A 147 35.08 12.30 16.39
C VAL A 147 34.78 13.76 16.08
N LEU A 148 35.80 14.56 15.74
CA LEU A 148 35.62 15.96 15.33
C LEU A 148 34.79 16.06 14.04
N GLN A 149 35.02 15.15 13.09
CA GLN A 149 34.21 15.07 11.87
C GLN A 149 32.74 14.76 12.19
N HIS A 150 32.47 13.77 13.04
CA HIS A 150 31.11 13.43 13.46
C HIS A 150 30.42 14.58 14.21
N LEU A 151 31.13 15.28 15.10
CA LEU A 151 30.59 16.45 15.80
C LEU A 151 30.27 17.60 14.82
N ASN A 152 31.12 17.83 13.84
CA ASN A 152 30.86 18.81 12.78
C ASN A 152 29.64 18.42 11.94
N GLU A 153 29.52 17.15 11.55
CA GLU A 153 28.36 16.63 10.83
C GLU A 153 27.07 16.78 11.63
N LEU A 154 27.10 16.42 12.91
CA LEU A 154 25.98 16.56 13.83
C LEU A 154 25.54 18.03 13.96
N ARG A 155 26.51 18.94 14.18
CA ARG A 155 26.28 20.39 14.21
C ARG A 155 25.63 20.88 12.91
N ASN A 156 26.19 20.53 11.77
CA ASN A 156 25.69 20.99 10.48
C ASN A 156 24.30 20.43 10.17
N THR A 157 24.01 19.22 10.62
CA THR A 157 22.69 18.59 10.45
C THR A 157 21.64 19.27 11.33
N MET A 158 21.95 19.53 12.61
CA MET A 158 21.08 20.32 13.50
C MET A 158 20.79 21.72 12.93
N ALA A 159 21.82 22.38 12.39
CA ALA A 159 21.69 23.72 11.80
C ALA A 159 20.68 23.79 10.63
N ARG A 160 20.37 22.67 9.96
CA ARG A 160 19.35 22.62 8.88
C ARG A 160 17.93 22.85 9.41
N TYR A 161 17.70 22.50 10.68
CA TYR A 161 16.39 22.60 11.32
C TYR A 161 16.23 23.88 12.15
N ILE A 162 17.32 24.58 12.41
CA ILE A 162 17.31 25.87 13.12
C ILE A 162 16.92 26.98 12.14
N PRO A 163 16.02 27.91 12.54
CA PRO A 163 15.67 29.07 11.73
C PRO A 163 16.89 29.89 11.30
N GLU A 164 16.91 30.35 10.06
CA GLU A 164 18.05 31.08 9.45
C GLU A 164 18.60 32.21 10.32
N LYS A 165 17.73 32.98 10.98
CA LYS A 165 18.10 34.09 11.87
C LYS A 165 18.96 33.69 13.09
N ARG A 166 18.94 32.42 13.49
CA ARG A 166 19.71 31.89 14.63
C ARG A 166 20.74 30.85 14.23
N ARG A 167 20.78 30.47 12.95
CA ARG A 167 21.62 29.39 12.42
C ARG A 167 23.11 29.73 12.54
N GLU A 168 23.50 30.95 12.19
CA GLU A 168 24.91 31.40 12.30
C GLU A 168 25.37 31.44 13.76
N ALA A 169 24.56 32.02 14.66
CA ALA A 169 24.85 32.04 16.09
C ALA A 169 25.01 30.62 16.68
N PHE A 170 24.19 29.67 16.24
CA PHE A 170 24.33 28.27 16.64
C PHE A 170 25.65 27.65 16.14
N LEU A 171 25.99 27.84 14.87
CA LEU A 171 27.22 27.31 14.28
C LEU A 171 28.49 27.83 14.99
N GLU A 172 28.48 29.09 15.41
CA GLU A 172 29.55 29.74 16.16
C GLU A 172 29.61 29.32 17.64
N SER A 173 28.46 28.99 18.25
CA SER A 173 28.39 28.64 19.67
C SER A 173 28.98 27.27 20.02
N LEU A 174 29.05 26.34 19.07
CA LEU A 174 29.81 25.10 19.23
C LEU A 174 31.23 25.28 18.69
N ASP A 175 32.15 25.66 19.58
CA ASP A 175 33.57 25.86 19.28
C ASP A 175 34.29 24.51 19.07
N LEU A 176 34.24 23.99 17.85
CA LEU A 176 34.96 22.78 17.45
C LEU A 176 36.48 22.99 17.43
N ASP A 177 36.96 24.23 17.31
CA ASP A 177 38.38 24.55 17.35
C ASP A 177 38.93 24.40 18.78
N LEU A 178 38.13 24.70 19.80
CA LEU A 178 38.45 24.39 21.19
C LEU A 178 38.58 22.88 21.43
N VAL A 179 37.62 22.08 20.95
CA VAL A 179 37.66 20.61 21.08
C VAL A 179 38.89 20.05 20.36
N LYS A 180 39.18 20.55 19.15
CA LYS A 180 40.37 20.18 18.39
C LYS A 180 41.66 20.50 19.15
N LYS A 181 41.77 21.69 19.74
CA LYS A 181 42.92 22.06 20.57
C LYS A 181 43.07 21.13 21.78
N GLN A 182 41.97 20.82 22.47
CA GLN A 182 41.98 19.89 23.61
C GLN A 182 42.46 18.49 23.23
N VAL A 183 42.08 18.02 22.04
CA VAL A 183 42.56 16.75 21.47
C VAL A 183 44.06 16.81 21.18
N GLU A 184 44.53 17.86 20.51
CA GLU A 184 45.95 18.06 20.17
C GLU A 184 46.84 18.17 21.42
N THR A 185 46.35 18.82 22.47
CA THR A 185 47.05 18.97 23.76
C THR A 185 46.85 17.78 24.70
N LYS A 186 46.12 16.73 24.29
CA LYS A 186 45.77 15.55 25.12
C LYS A 186 45.05 15.88 26.43
N THR A 187 44.30 16.98 26.44
CA THR A 187 43.50 17.43 27.59
C THR A 187 42.02 17.19 27.39
N PHE A 188 41.61 16.50 26.31
CA PHE A 188 40.23 16.12 26.10
C PHE A 188 39.82 15.02 27.09
N ASP A 189 39.03 15.41 28.09
CA ASP A 189 38.68 14.61 29.25
C ASP A 189 37.14 14.38 29.32
N PRO A 190 36.66 13.54 30.26
CA PRO A 190 35.22 13.33 30.45
C PRO A 190 34.44 14.62 30.70
N SER A 191 35.04 15.64 31.34
CA SER A 191 34.36 16.91 31.60
C SER A 191 34.15 17.74 30.32
N ALA A 192 35.15 17.79 29.44
CA ALA A 192 35.04 18.41 28.12
C ALA A 192 33.96 17.73 27.26
N LEU A 193 33.91 16.38 27.27
CA LEU A 193 32.84 15.63 26.58
C LEU A 193 31.45 16.01 27.11
N GLN A 194 31.27 16.06 28.43
CA GLN A 194 29.98 16.46 29.04
C GLN A 194 29.56 17.87 28.63
N SER A 195 30.50 18.81 28.55
CA SER A 195 30.21 20.19 28.12
C SER A 195 29.72 20.23 26.66
N VAL A 196 30.41 19.54 25.75
CA VAL A 196 30.05 19.46 24.33
C VAL A 196 28.67 18.81 24.15
N ILE A 197 28.45 17.64 24.78
CA ILE A 197 27.18 16.93 24.67
C ILE A 197 26.04 17.72 25.35
N GLY A 198 26.30 18.35 26.50
CA GLY A 198 25.31 19.18 27.20
C GLY A 198 24.84 20.38 26.39
N PHE A 199 25.75 21.01 25.64
CA PHE A 199 25.39 22.05 24.68
C PHE A 199 24.48 21.52 23.56
N LEU A 200 24.81 20.36 22.99
CA LEU A 200 24.01 19.72 21.93
C LEU A 200 22.63 19.31 22.44
N VAL A 201 22.53 18.74 23.64
CA VAL A 201 21.26 18.38 24.29
C VAL A 201 20.41 19.62 24.54
N THR A 202 21.02 20.71 25.00
CA THR A 202 20.31 21.99 25.20
C THR A 202 19.82 22.55 23.88
N SER A 203 20.62 22.44 22.82
CA SER A 203 20.23 22.89 21.48
C SER A 203 19.11 22.01 20.87
N LEU A 204 19.08 20.71 21.19
CA LEU A 204 17.99 19.81 20.81
C LEU A 204 16.66 20.17 21.49
N HIS A 205 16.67 20.85 22.64
CA HIS A 205 15.46 21.31 23.33
C HIS A 205 14.54 22.12 22.42
N ASP A 206 15.13 23.00 21.60
CA ASP A 206 14.39 23.90 20.71
C ASP A 206 13.85 23.18 19.47
N LEU A 207 14.38 21.99 19.15
CA LEU A 207 14.04 21.23 17.95
C LEU A 207 13.08 20.07 18.23
N GLU A 208 13.12 19.49 19.43
CA GLU A 208 12.35 18.32 19.81
C GLU A 208 11.05 18.67 20.54
N SER A 209 10.09 17.73 20.55
CA SER A 209 8.88 17.88 21.37
C SER A 209 9.19 17.73 22.88
N PRO A 210 8.42 18.38 23.78
CA PRO A 210 8.69 18.31 25.22
C PRO A 210 8.74 16.89 25.79
N PHE A 211 7.85 16.00 25.32
CA PHE A 211 7.82 14.59 25.72
C PHE A 211 9.12 13.85 25.35
N ARG A 212 9.68 14.18 24.18
CA ARG A 212 10.88 13.58 23.65
C ARG A 212 12.13 14.10 24.31
N HIS A 213 12.17 15.40 24.58
CA HIS A 213 13.30 16.03 25.25
C HIS A 213 13.45 15.51 26.69
N GLU A 214 12.36 15.19 27.38
CA GLU A 214 12.42 14.56 28.71
C GLU A 214 13.23 13.26 28.70
N GLN A 215 13.13 12.45 27.63
CA GLN A 215 13.91 11.22 27.48
C GLN A 215 15.40 11.53 27.24
N THR A 216 15.71 12.55 26.44
CA THR A 216 17.07 13.01 26.17
C THR A 216 17.75 13.53 27.44
N VAL A 217 17.03 14.24 28.30
CA VAL A 217 17.55 14.72 29.60
C VAL A 217 17.82 13.56 30.56
N LYS A 218 16.91 12.57 30.63
CA LYS A 218 17.12 11.36 31.44
C LYS A 218 18.36 10.61 30.99
N TRP A 219 18.48 10.36 29.69
CA TRP A 219 19.65 9.74 29.09
C TRP A 219 20.94 10.53 29.36
N PHE A 220 20.92 11.85 29.21
CA PHE A 220 22.09 12.69 29.47
C PHE A 220 22.54 12.61 30.93
N THR A 221 21.59 12.58 31.87
CA THR A 221 21.86 12.41 33.30
C THR A 221 22.51 11.05 33.60
N GLU A 222 21.99 9.97 33.02
CA GLU A 222 22.58 8.63 33.14
C GLU A 222 23.99 8.57 32.55
N MET A 223 24.20 9.22 31.40
CA MET A 223 25.51 9.31 30.76
C MET A 223 26.52 10.08 31.62
N GLN A 224 26.11 11.19 32.25
CA GLN A 224 26.95 11.92 33.21
C GLN A 224 27.35 11.06 34.41
N GLN A 225 26.42 10.25 34.94
CA GLN A 225 26.72 9.31 36.03
C GLN A 225 27.71 8.23 35.61
N LYS A 226 27.54 7.65 34.40
CA LYS A 226 28.49 6.67 33.83
C LYS A 226 29.89 7.26 33.70
N LEU A 227 30.01 8.49 33.19
CA LEU A 227 31.30 9.18 33.04
C LEU A 227 31.95 9.48 34.40
N ALA A 228 31.17 9.86 35.42
CA ALA A 228 31.70 10.06 36.78
C ALA A 228 32.20 8.75 37.41
N GLY A 229 31.63 7.61 37.02
CA GLY A 229 32.03 6.28 37.47
C GLY A 229 33.27 5.69 36.79
N LEU A 230 33.84 6.35 35.78
CA LEU A 230 35.07 5.90 35.11
C LEU A 230 36.36 6.10 35.95
N GLY A 231 36.26 6.63 37.17
CA GLY A 231 37.41 6.90 38.05
C GLY A 231 38.05 5.67 38.72
N GLU A 232 39.37 5.74 38.94
CA GLU A 232 40.25 4.73 39.60
C GLU A 232 40.27 3.32 38.98
N GLN A 233 40.50 3.23 37.67
CA GLN A 233 40.84 1.97 36.99
C GLN A 233 42.15 2.09 36.19
N ASP A 234 42.67 0.96 35.70
CA ASP A 234 43.83 0.91 34.81
C ASP A 234 43.67 1.88 33.63
N ALA A 235 44.77 2.54 33.23
CA ALA A 235 44.74 3.56 32.18
C ALA A 235 44.15 3.06 30.85
N ALA A 236 44.35 1.79 30.51
CA ALA A 236 43.77 1.16 29.33
C ALA A 236 42.24 0.96 29.44
N ALA A 237 41.76 0.53 30.61
CA ALA A 237 40.33 0.36 30.88
C ALA A 237 39.60 1.72 30.91
N PHE A 238 40.24 2.75 31.47
CA PHE A 238 39.73 4.12 31.43
C PHE A 238 39.56 4.62 29.98
N LEU A 239 40.60 4.48 29.15
CA LEU A 239 40.56 4.93 27.75
C LEU A 239 39.48 4.19 26.96
N GLN A 240 39.38 2.87 27.11
CA GLN A 240 38.35 2.08 26.45
C GLN A 240 36.94 2.48 26.90
N GLY A 241 36.72 2.68 28.21
CA GLY A 241 35.44 3.15 28.74
C GLY A 241 35.09 4.57 28.25
N PHE A 242 36.09 5.44 28.12
CA PHE A 242 35.92 6.79 27.60
C PHE A 242 35.58 6.79 26.09
N HIS A 243 36.26 5.98 25.28
CA HIS A 243 35.98 5.82 23.85
C HIS A 243 34.57 5.28 23.62
N LEU A 244 34.15 4.28 24.41
CA LEU A 244 32.79 3.76 24.35
C LEU A 244 31.76 4.85 24.69
N ALA A 245 32.00 5.68 25.70
CA ALA A 245 31.11 6.77 26.07
C ALA A 245 30.98 7.83 24.96
N ILE A 246 32.06 8.15 24.24
CA ILE A 246 32.03 9.02 23.06
C ILE A 246 31.11 8.42 21.99
N ILE A 247 31.31 7.14 21.66
CA ILE A 247 30.53 6.45 20.63
C ILE A 247 29.06 6.36 21.03
N GLU A 248 28.73 5.98 22.27
CA GLU A 248 27.36 5.95 22.77
C GLU A 248 26.69 7.32 22.70
N SER A 249 27.43 8.39 23.03
CA SER A 249 26.93 9.76 22.97
C SER A 249 26.61 10.20 21.54
N LEU A 250 27.53 9.98 20.60
CA LEU A 250 27.29 10.30 19.19
C LEU A 250 26.17 9.45 18.61
N LYS A 251 26.18 8.12 18.85
CA LYS A 251 25.11 7.20 18.42
C LYS A 251 23.74 7.70 18.84
N TYR A 252 23.60 8.08 20.11
CA TYR A 252 22.34 8.56 20.65
C TYR A 252 21.90 9.85 19.95
N LEU A 253 22.78 10.86 19.86
CA LEU A 253 22.45 12.15 19.24
C LEU A 253 22.11 12.02 17.75
N PHE A 254 22.83 11.22 16.98
CA PHE A 254 22.46 10.92 15.59
C PHE A 254 21.11 10.21 15.52
N SER A 255 20.82 9.27 16.41
CA SER A 255 19.49 8.65 16.46
C SER A 255 18.40 9.67 16.71
N ARG A 256 18.64 10.68 17.55
CA ARG A 256 17.68 11.78 17.81
C ARG A 256 17.40 12.60 16.57
N LEU A 257 18.44 12.94 15.81
CA LEU A 257 18.28 13.64 14.53
C LEU A 257 17.55 12.79 13.49
N ASP A 258 17.81 11.49 13.41
CA ASP A 258 17.08 10.59 12.52
C ASP A 258 15.57 10.58 12.85
N ILE A 259 15.23 10.51 14.14
CA ILE A 259 13.80 10.53 14.53
C ILE A 259 13.21 11.92 14.29
N LEU A 260 13.93 13.00 14.56
CA LEU A 260 13.48 14.37 14.26
C LEU A 260 13.21 14.54 12.75
N GLU A 261 14.11 14.06 11.90
CA GLU A 261 13.93 14.08 10.45
C GLU A 261 12.68 13.30 10.04
N SER A 262 12.51 12.07 10.54
CA SER A 262 11.32 11.27 10.25
C SER A 262 10.02 11.96 10.69
N GLU A 263 9.99 12.61 11.85
CA GLU A 263 8.84 13.38 12.32
C GLU A 263 8.55 14.61 11.46
N ILE A 264 9.58 15.36 11.07
CA ILE A 264 9.40 16.54 10.22
C ILE A 264 8.84 16.11 8.86
N GLN A 265 9.35 15.01 8.29
CA GLN A 265 8.81 14.50 7.03
C GLN A 265 7.38 14.01 7.23
N GLN A 266 7.08 13.25 8.28
CA GLN A 266 5.73 12.79 8.58
C GLN A 266 4.76 13.97 8.78
N TRP A 267 5.20 15.03 9.46
CA TRP A 267 4.43 16.25 9.62
C TRP A 267 4.18 16.95 8.27
N ARG A 268 5.20 17.08 7.42
CA ARG A 268 5.02 17.62 6.05
C ARG A 268 4.00 16.82 5.27
N MET A 269 4.04 15.49 5.36
CA MET A 269 3.07 14.61 4.70
C MET A 269 1.66 14.75 5.29
N SER A 270 1.53 14.99 6.60
CA SER A 270 0.24 15.22 7.25
C SER A 270 -0.39 16.56 6.87
N GLN A 271 0.42 17.55 6.46
CA GLN A 271 -0.09 18.82 5.92
C GLN A 271 -0.71 18.68 4.52
N ILE A 272 -0.42 17.60 3.78
CA ILE A 272 -0.99 17.38 2.45
C ILE A 272 -2.37 16.75 2.58
N ASN A 273 -3.40 17.54 2.32
CA ASN A 273 -4.80 17.12 2.38
C ASN A 273 -5.08 15.99 1.36
N GLY A 274 -6.03 15.10 1.66
CA GLY A 274 -6.38 13.98 0.76
C GLY A 274 -6.71 14.41 -0.69
N ILE A 275 -7.39 15.55 -0.86
CA ILE A 275 -7.70 16.10 -2.20
C ILE A 275 -6.42 16.53 -2.95
N GLN A 276 -5.44 17.08 -2.24
CA GLN A 276 -4.16 17.46 -2.85
C GLN A 276 -3.38 16.22 -3.29
N ARG A 277 -3.38 15.15 -2.47
CA ARG A 277 -2.75 13.86 -2.81
C ARG A 277 -3.33 13.28 -4.11
N GLN A 278 -4.66 13.27 -4.23
CA GLN A 278 -5.37 12.85 -5.45
C GLN A 278 -4.95 13.69 -6.67
N LYS A 279 -4.90 15.01 -6.52
CA LYS A 279 -4.53 15.92 -7.61
C LYS A 279 -3.07 15.74 -8.05
N MET A 280 -2.15 15.51 -7.12
CA MET A 280 -0.75 15.26 -7.43
C MET A 280 -0.58 13.98 -8.25
N GLU A 281 -1.19 12.87 -7.82
CA GLU A 281 -1.18 11.60 -8.56
C GLU A 281 -1.80 11.76 -9.95
N GLN A 282 -2.96 12.43 -10.04
CA GLN A 282 -3.65 12.70 -11.30
C GLN A 282 -2.77 13.49 -12.27
N GLN A 283 -2.15 14.58 -11.82
CA GLN A 283 -1.31 15.43 -12.66
C GLN A 283 -0.05 14.68 -13.12
N HIS A 284 0.51 13.84 -12.26
CA HIS A 284 1.65 13.01 -12.62
C HIS A 284 1.29 11.97 -13.68
N PHE A 285 0.18 11.25 -13.48
CA PHE A 285 -0.31 10.28 -14.45
C PHE A 285 -0.63 10.91 -15.81
N ALA A 286 -1.23 12.11 -15.82
CA ALA A 286 -1.46 12.85 -17.06
C ALA A 286 -0.16 13.16 -17.81
N LYS A 287 0.90 13.58 -17.10
CA LYS A 287 2.22 13.80 -17.71
C LYS A 287 2.83 12.51 -18.28
N MET A 288 2.66 11.38 -17.60
CA MET A 288 3.12 10.09 -18.10
C MET A 288 2.39 9.69 -19.39
N LEU A 289 1.09 9.99 -19.47
CA LEU A 289 0.30 9.76 -20.67
C LEU A 289 0.72 10.68 -21.83
N ASP A 290 0.91 11.97 -21.56
CA ASP A 290 1.33 12.97 -22.58
C ASP A 290 2.71 12.65 -23.16
N ARG A 291 3.59 12.03 -22.37
CA ARG A 291 4.92 11.58 -22.80
C ARG A 291 4.93 10.19 -23.46
N GLY A 292 3.80 9.49 -23.46
CA GLY A 292 3.70 8.12 -23.99
C GLY A 292 4.41 7.05 -23.15
N GLU A 293 4.69 7.33 -21.87
CA GLU A 293 5.36 6.38 -20.97
C GLU A 293 4.40 5.28 -20.47
N ILE A 294 3.10 5.57 -20.43
CA ILE A 294 2.03 4.62 -20.14
C ILE A 294 1.05 4.57 -21.32
N GLY A 295 0.81 3.37 -21.85
CA GLY A 295 -0.26 3.11 -22.82
C GLY A 295 -1.61 2.85 -22.15
N LEU A 296 -2.70 3.02 -22.92
CA LEU A 296 -4.09 2.74 -22.50
C LEU A 296 -4.73 1.58 -23.29
N ALA A 297 -3.90 0.70 -23.87
CA ALA A 297 -4.36 -0.38 -24.74
C ALA A 297 -5.23 -1.41 -23.99
N ARG A 298 -4.81 -1.80 -22.78
CA ARG A 298 -5.58 -2.73 -21.95
C ARG A 298 -6.85 -2.07 -21.44
N THR A 299 -6.78 -0.82 -21.00
CA THR A 299 -7.95 -0.03 -20.59
C THR A 299 -9.00 0.06 -21.70
N ASN A 300 -8.57 0.30 -22.95
CA ASN A 300 -9.46 0.30 -24.10
C ASN A 300 -10.11 -1.07 -24.31
N SER A 301 -9.31 -2.15 -24.34
CA SER A 301 -9.90 -3.50 -24.44
C SER A 301 -10.84 -3.79 -23.27
N PHE A 302 -10.50 -3.40 -22.06
CA PHE A 302 -11.31 -3.66 -20.87
C PHE A 302 -12.69 -2.97 -20.93
N LEU A 303 -12.75 -1.75 -21.43
CA LEU A 303 -14.01 -1.02 -21.57
C LEU A 303 -14.84 -1.49 -22.78
N PHE A 304 -14.19 -1.93 -23.87
CA PHE A 304 -14.84 -2.09 -25.18
C PHE A 304 -14.85 -3.51 -25.77
N THR A 305 -14.10 -4.49 -25.25
CA THR A 305 -13.93 -5.84 -25.86
C THR A 305 -15.24 -6.63 -26.04
N ASP A 306 -16.25 -6.44 -25.18
CA ASP A 306 -17.56 -7.09 -25.29
C ASP A 306 -18.71 -6.11 -25.02
N ALA A 307 -18.53 -4.82 -25.36
CA ALA A 307 -19.68 -3.91 -25.28
C ALA A 307 -20.74 -4.50 -26.23
N PRO A 308 -21.94 -4.91 -25.76
CA PRO A 308 -23.03 -5.14 -26.70
C PRO A 308 -23.09 -3.86 -27.50
N ALA A 309 -22.86 -3.96 -28.82
CA ALA A 309 -22.84 -2.83 -29.74
C ALA A 309 -23.91 -1.86 -29.24
N LEU A 310 -23.49 -0.74 -28.64
CA LEU A 310 -24.37 0.07 -27.77
C LEU A 310 -25.67 0.23 -28.53
N THR A 311 -26.70 -0.56 -28.20
CA THR A 311 -28.04 -0.38 -28.75
C THR A 311 -28.55 0.80 -27.97
N LEU A 312 -28.03 1.96 -28.35
CA LEU A 312 -28.53 3.25 -27.94
C LEU A 312 -30.03 3.23 -28.21
N PRO A 313 -30.87 3.77 -27.32
CA PRO A 313 -32.24 4.04 -27.67
C PRO A 313 -32.22 4.90 -28.92
N ARG A 314 -32.60 4.30 -30.05
CA ARG A 314 -32.79 4.98 -31.31
C ARG A 314 -33.91 5.98 -31.06
N SER A 315 -33.56 7.23 -30.78
CA SER A 315 -34.54 8.29 -30.60
C SER A 315 -35.43 8.32 -31.85
N PRO A 316 -36.76 8.15 -31.72
CA PRO A 316 -37.66 8.27 -32.84
C PRO A 316 -37.90 9.76 -33.10
N SER A 317 -36.91 10.45 -33.65
CA SER A 317 -37.12 11.78 -34.23
C SER A 317 -36.28 11.96 -35.50
N PRO A 318 -36.86 12.61 -36.53
CA PRO A 318 -36.28 12.68 -37.88
C PRO A 318 -34.97 13.49 -37.90
N PRO A 319 -34.12 13.30 -38.93
CA PRO A 319 -32.79 13.88 -38.98
C PRO A 319 -32.86 15.41 -39.10
N SER A 320 -32.45 16.11 -38.04
CA SER A 320 -32.10 17.52 -38.13
C SER A 320 -30.69 17.62 -38.70
N ALA A 321 -30.52 18.41 -39.76
CA ALA A 321 -29.30 18.53 -40.57
C ALA A 321 -28.17 19.36 -39.91
N ALA A 322 -28.08 19.38 -38.58
CA ALA A 322 -27.01 20.06 -37.85
C ALA A 322 -26.14 19.03 -37.11
N PRO A 323 -24.80 19.14 -37.16
CA PRO A 323 -23.94 18.30 -36.33
C PRO A 323 -24.30 18.51 -34.85
N PRO A 324 -24.52 17.44 -34.07
CA PRO A 324 -24.90 17.56 -32.67
C PRO A 324 -23.79 18.29 -31.91
N SER A 325 -24.18 19.25 -31.08
CA SER A 325 -23.23 20.01 -30.26
C SER A 325 -22.55 19.11 -29.22
N GLN A 326 -21.32 19.44 -28.78
CA GLN A 326 -20.59 18.68 -27.74
C GLN A 326 -21.42 18.43 -26.48
N ALA A 327 -22.35 19.33 -26.14
CA ALA A 327 -23.24 19.21 -24.99
C ALA A 327 -24.36 18.17 -25.19
N GLU A 328 -24.91 18.06 -26.40
CA GLU A 328 -25.96 17.07 -26.73
C GLU A 328 -25.38 15.66 -26.82
N ILE A 329 -24.17 15.53 -27.34
CA ILE A 329 -23.40 14.27 -27.37
C ILE A 329 -23.13 13.80 -25.93
N ALA A 330 -22.63 14.69 -25.06
CA ALA A 330 -22.35 14.38 -23.66
C ALA A 330 -23.60 13.97 -22.86
N ALA A 331 -24.78 14.48 -23.22
CA ALA A 331 -26.05 14.12 -22.58
C ALA A 331 -26.64 12.78 -23.08
N ALA A 332 -26.31 12.36 -24.30
CA ALA A 332 -26.78 11.11 -24.90
C ALA A 332 -25.89 9.89 -24.58
N LEU A 333 -24.67 10.12 -24.09
CA LEU A 333 -23.70 9.08 -23.75
C LEU A 333 -24.08 8.36 -22.45
N PRO A 334 -24.12 7.01 -22.41
CA PRO A 334 -24.27 6.26 -21.18
C PRO A 334 -23.20 6.68 -20.16
N PRO A 335 -23.52 6.75 -18.86
CA PRO A 335 -22.53 7.08 -17.85
C PRO A 335 -21.44 5.98 -17.84
N VAL A 336 -20.20 6.39 -18.04
CA VAL A 336 -19.02 5.49 -18.10
C VAL A 336 -18.76 4.77 -16.77
N TYR A 337 -19.13 5.42 -15.66
CA TYR A 337 -18.86 4.91 -14.31
C TYR A 337 -19.59 3.60 -13.99
N PRO A 338 -20.92 3.45 -14.20
CA PRO A 338 -21.61 2.18 -14.05
C PRO A 338 -21.01 1.04 -14.90
N VAL A 339 -20.68 1.31 -16.17
CA VAL A 339 -20.06 0.30 -17.06
C VAL A 339 -18.71 -0.14 -16.50
N PHE A 340 -17.89 0.81 -16.05
CA PHE A 340 -16.61 0.52 -15.41
C PHE A 340 -16.78 -0.33 -14.14
N VAL A 341 -17.71 0.02 -13.25
CA VAL A 341 -17.95 -0.73 -12.00
C VAL A 341 -18.43 -2.15 -12.29
N GLN A 342 -19.32 -2.34 -13.28
CA GLN A 342 -19.80 -3.66 -13.68
C GLN A 342 -18.66 -4.54 -14.22
N ARG A 343 -17.83 -4.00 -15.12
CA ARG A 343 -16.66 -4.72 -15.64
C ARG A 343 -15.64 -5.07 -14.55
N MET A 344 -15.48 -4.20 -13.56
CA MET A 344 -14.62 -4.50 -12.42
C MET A 344 -15.19 -5.63 -11.56
N ALA A 345 -16.51 -5.67 -11.36
CA ALA A 345 -17.16 -6.76 -10.65
C ALA A 345 -17.03 -8.09 -11.40
N GLU A 346 -17.15 -8.09 -12.74
CA GLU A 346 -16.89 -9.27 -13.59
C GLU A 346 -15.45 -9.77 -13.47
N LEU A 347 -14.48 -8.84 -13.52
CA LEU A 347 -13.05 -9.18 -13.41
C LEU A 347 -12.72 -9.83 -12.06
N ILE A 348 -13.25 -9.28 -10.97
CA ILE A 348 -12.99 -9.77 -9.60
C ILE A 348 -13.73 -11.09 -9.33
N ALA A 349 -14.92 -11.26 -9.92
CA ALA A 349 -15.73 -12.48 -9.84
C ALA A 349 -15.18 -13.62 -10.74
N SER A 350 -13.87 -13.79 -10.79
CA SER A 350 -13.19 -14.83 -11.55
C SER A 350 -12.55 -15.89 -10.64
N ASP A 351 -12.52 -17.13 -11.14
CA ASP A 351 -11.94 -18.29 -10.42
C ASP A 351 -10.40 -18.25 -10.38
N LYS A 352 -9.77 -17.39 -11.19
CA LYS A 352 -8.32 -17.27 -11.29
C LYS A 352 -7.81 -16.06 -10.50
N PRO A 353 -6.65 -16.17 -9.83
CA PRO A 353 -6.06 -15.04 -9.14
C PRO A 353 -5.74 -13.93 -10.16
N LEU A 354 -6.17 -12.70 -9.85
CA LEU A 354 -5.95 -11.54 -10.72
C LEU A 354 -4.46 -11.36 -11.01
N GLN A 355 -4.10 -11.37 -12.29
CA GLN A 355 -2.75 -11.01 -12.70
C GLN A 355 -2.71 -9.52 -13.05
N MET A 356 -1.55 -8.91 -12.84
CA MET A 356 -1.31 -7.49 -13.14
C MET A 356 -1.54 -7.13 -14.61
N GLY A 357 -1.31 -8.08 -15.53
CA GLY A 357 -1.59 -7.92 -16.95
C GLY A 357 -3.09 -7.91 -17.28
N ASP A 358 -3.93 -8.46 -16.41
CA ASP A 358 -5.37 -8.49 -16.62
C ASP A 358 -6.03 -7.15 -16.26
N CYS A 359 -5.44 -6.42 -15.31
CA CYS A 359 -5.93 -5.13 -14.82
C CYS A 359 -5.71 -4.00 -15.84
N PRO A 360 -6.66 -3.06 -15.95
CA PRO A 360 -6.46 -1.80 -16.65
C PRO A 360 -5.21 -1.07 -16.12
N GLU A 361 -4.48 -0.37 -17.00
CA GLU A 361 -3.21 0.28 -16.63
C GLU A 361 -3.32 1.19 -15.40
N PRO A 362 -4.35 2.06 -15.27
CA PRO A 362 -4.51 2.90 -14.08
C PRO A 362 -4.69 2.12 -12.77
N LEU A 363 -5.18 0.88 -12.84
CA LEU A 363 -5.50 0.05 -11.67
C LEU A 363 -4.37 -0.88 -11.23
N ARG A 364 -3.23 -0.90 -11.95
CA ARG A 364 -2.12 -1.82 -11.66
C ARG A 364 -1.56 -1.65 -10.25
N LEU A 365 -1.56 -0.41 -9.72
CA LEU A 365 -1.09 -0.12 -8.36
C LEU A 365 -2.11 -0.54 -7.27
N ASP A 366 -3.38 -0.67 -7.63
CA ASP A 366 -4.45 -1.12 -6.72
C ASP A 366 -4.58 -2.65 -6.65
N LEU A 367 -3.71 -3.42 -7.32
CA LEU A 367 -3.82 -4.88 -7.45
C LEU A 367 -3.92 -5.60 -6.09
N SER A 368 -3.12 -5.21 -5.10
CA SER A 368 -3.17 -5.82 -3.76
C SER A 368 -4.50 -5.58 -3.05
N ARG A 369 -5.11 -4.39 -3.26
CA ARG A 369 -6.44 -4.07 -2.71
C ARG A 369 -7.52 -4.87 -3.42
N LEU A 370 -7.38 -5.09 -4.72
CA LEU A 370 -8.29 -5.93 -5.51
C LEU A 370 -8.19 -7.41 -5.12
N HIS A 371 -6.98 -7.92 -4.84
CA HIS A 371 -6.80 -9.25 -4.26
C HIS A 371 -7.51 -9.35 -2.91
N GLY A 372 -7.42 -8.35 -2.04
CA GLY A 372 -8.15 -8.33 -0.77
C GLY A 372 -9.67 -8.46 -0.93
N VAL A 373 -10.24 -7.90 -2.01
CA VAL A 373 -11.67 -8.04 -2.37
C VAL A 373 -11.94 -9.45 -2.91
N GLN A 374 -11.10 -9.96 -3.81
CA GLN A 374 -11.24 -11.32 -4.35
C GLN A 374 -11.16 -12.39 -3.25
N ASP A 375 -10.21 -12.25 -2.33
CA ASP A 375 -10.07 -13.09 -1.15
C ASP A 375 -11.30 -12.97 -0.24
N GLY A 376 -11.90 -11.78 -0.14
CA GLY A 376 -13.16 -11.56 0.58
C GLY A 376 -14.31 -12.39 0.04
N LEU A 377 -14.45 -12.48 -1.29
CA LEU A 377 -15.46 -13.31 -1.94
C LEU A 377 -15.18 -14.81 -1.74
N GLN A 378 -13.93 -15.22 -1.85
CA GLN A 378 -13.53 -16.60 -1.60
C GLN A 378 -13.78 -17.00 -0.14
N ARG A 379 -13.46 -16.13 0.83
CA ARG A 379 -13.80 -16.30 2.25
C ARG A 379 -15.30 -16.41 2.44
N ALA A 380 -16.11 -15.57 1.78
CA ALA A 380 -17.57 -15.65 1.86
C ALA A 380 -18.13 -16.99 1.34
N ALA A 381 -17.49 -17.58 0.32
CA ALA A 381 -17.83 -18.91 -0.18
C ALA A 381 -17.44 -20.02 0.80
N VAL A 382 -16.26 -19.92 1.43
CA VAL A 382 -15.85 -20.86 2.48
C VAL A 382 -16.75 -20.75 3.71
N LEU A 383 -17.14 -19.55 4.11
CA LEU A 383 -18.11 -19.33 5.19
C LEU A 383 -19.48 -19.96 4.87
N ALA A 384 -19.96 -19.82 3.63
CA ALA A 384 -21.18 -20.50 3.19
C ALA A 384 -21.05 -22.03 3.26
N LEU A 385 -19.90 -22.58 2.85
CA LEU A 385 -19.63 -24.02 2.94
C LEU A 385 -19.60 -24.49 4.40
N VAL A 386 -18.89 -23.77 5.27
CA VAL A 386 -18.82 -24.06 6.70
C VAL A 386 -20.21 -23.99 7.32
N ALA A 387 -21.03 -23.01 6.93
CA ALA A 387 -22.39 -22.90 7.42
C ALA A 387 -23.21 -24.16 7.07
N VAL A 388 -23.21 -24.58 5.80
CA VAL A 388 -23.92 -25.78 5.36
C VAL A 388 -23.44 -27.05 6.09
N LEU A 389 -22.15 -27.14 6.42
CA LEU A 389 -21.59 -28.31 7.11
C LEU A 389 -21.81 -28.29 8.63
N ALA A 390 -21.82 -27.11 9.25
CA ALA A 390 -21.95 -26.93 10.70
C ALA A 390 -23.41 -26.91 11.17
N THR A 391 -24.34 -26.41 10.35
CA THR A 391 -25.79 -26.41 10.63
C THR A 391 -26.33 -27.70 11.25
N PRO A 392 -26.11 -28.89 10.67
CA PRO A 392 -26.67 -30.13 11.20
C PRO A 392 -26.05 -30.57 12.53
N LEU A 393 -24.97 -29.92 12.98
CA LEU A 393 -24.26 -30.22 14.22
C LEU A 393 -24.69 -29.32 15.37
N PHE A 394 -25.40 -28.22 15.10
CA PHE A 394 -25.96 -27.38 16.15
C PHE A 394 -27.19 -28.04 16.79
N PRO A 395 -27.40 -27.87 18.11
CA PRO A 395 -28.60 -28.39 18.77
C PRO A 395 -29.86 -27.74 18.20
N SER A 396 -30.95 -28.52 18.06
CA SER A 396 -32.20 -28.11 17.41
C SER A 396 -32.87 -26.86 18.02
N GLN A 397 -32.52 -26.50 19.25
CA GLN A 397 -32.89 -25.25 19.91
C GLN A 397 -31.65 -24.59 20.50
N VAL A 398 -31.07 -23.64 19.76
CA VAL A 398 -30.05 -22.73 20.29
C VAL A 398 -30.77 -21.56 20.95
N ALA A 399 -30.55 -21.36 22.25
CA ALA A 399 -31.22 -20.31 23.03
C ALA A 399 -30.76 -18.89 22.65
N ASP A 400 -29.49 -18.74 22.25
CA ASP A 400 -28.89 -17.46 21.86
C ASP A 400 -28.21 -17.54 20.48
N LYS A 401 -28.75 -16.80 19.51
CA LYS A 401 -28.19 -16.68 18.16
C LYS A 401 -26.81 -16.00 18.15
N GLY A 402 -26.47 -15.26 19.20
CA GLY A 402 -25.16 -14.62 19.36
C GLY A 402 -24.00 -15.61 19.54
N LEU A 403 -24.27 -16.82 20.06
CA LEU A 403 -23.26 -17.87 20.21
C LEU A 403 -22.82 -18.43 18.86
N VAL A 404 -23.76 -18.60 17.93
CA VAL A 404 -23.46 -19.07 16.58
C VAL A 404 -22.75 -17.98 15.77
N GLU A 405 -23.09 -16.71 16.00
CA GLU A 405 -22.35 -15.58 15.41
C GLU A 405 -20.88 -15.54 15.86
N GLN A 406 -20.57 -15.89 17.11
CA GLN A 406 -19.18 -15.99 17.57
C GLN A 406 -18.39 -17.09 16.86
N VAL A 407 -19.03 -18.21 16.49
CA VAL A 407 -18.39 -19.29 15.70
C VAL A 407 -17.98 -18.77 14.34
N TYR A 408 -18.90 -18.14 13.59
CA TYR A 408 -18.58 -17.64 12.26
C TYR A 408 -17.60 -16.47 12.28
N LYS A 409 -17.64 -15.61 13.32
CA LYS A 409 -16.61 -14.57 13.53
C LYS A 409 -15.24 -15.17 13.81
N ALA A 410 -15.15 -16.22 14.62
CA ALA A 410 -13.89 -16.91 14.88
C ALA A 410 -13.35 -17.59 13.62
N VAL A 411 -14.20 -18.27 12.85
CA VAL A 411 -13.81 -18.89 11.57
C VAL A 411 -13.38 -17.84 10.55
N GLU A 412 -14.09 -16.71 10.46
CA GLU A 412 -13.72 -15.58 9.59
C GLU A 412 -12.38 -14.97 10.00
N ALA A 413 -12.12 -14.81 11.30
CA ALA A 413 -10.83 -14.34 11.82
C ALA A 413 -9.68 -15.29 11.46
N SER A 414 -9.89 -16.60 11.63
CA SER A 414 -8.90 -17.61 11.25
C SER A 414 -8.63 -17.63 9.74
N LEU A 415 -9.65 -17.38 8.91
CA LEU A 415 -9.51 -17.27 7.45
C LEU A 415 -8.76 -16.00 7.00
N GLN A 416 -8.54 -15.02 7.88
CA GLN A 416 -7.73 -13.83 7.58
C GLN A 416 -6.23 -14.04 7.84
N GLU A 417 -5.84 -15.16 8.47
CA GLU A 417 -4.44 -15.45 8.73
C GLU A 417 -3.71 -15.91 7.44
N PRO A 418 -2.53 -15.35 7.13
CA PRO A 418 -1.87 -15.52 5.82
C PRO A 418 -1.42 -16.95 5.49
N HIS A 419 -1.47 -17.90 6.43
CA HIS A 419 -1.04 -19.29 6.23
C HIS A 419 -1.89 -20.31 7.01
N ILE A 420 -3.22 -20.22 6.93
CA ILE A 420 -4.07 -21.20 7.61
C ILE A 420 -4.02 -22.58 6.93
N SER A 421 -3.72 -23.61 7.71
CA SER A 421 -3.84 -25.00 7.25
C SER A 421 -5.29 -25.48 7.36
N ILE A 422 -5.72 -26.36 6.46
CA ILE A 422 -7.06 -26.99 6.52
C ILE A 422 -7.27 -27.70 7.87
N THR A 423 -6.21 -28.29 8.42
CA THR A 423 -6.21 -28.94 9.72
C THR A 423 -6.51 -27.94 10.84
N SER A 424 -5.82 -26.81 10.87
CA SER A 424 -6.04 -25.73 11.85
C SER A 424 -7.45 -25.15 11.76
N LEU A 425 -7.97 -24.93 10.54
CA LEU A 425 -9.34 -24.45 10.37
C LEU A 425 -10.38 -25.46 10.88
N SER A 426 -10.13 -26.75 10.64
CA SER A 426 -11.00 -27.83 11.12
C SER A 426 -11.00 -27.95 12.65
N GLU A 427 -9.85 -27.71 13.30
CA GLU A 427 -9.71 -27.69 14.75
C GLU A 427 -10.43 -26.49 15.37
N VAL A 428 -10.27 -25.30 14.80
CA VAL A 428 -10.99 -24.10 15.23
C VAL A 428 -12.50 -24.31 15.12
N LEU A 429 -12.97 -24.88 14.00
CA LEU A 429 -14.39 -25.16 13.80
C LEU A 429 -14.94 -26.13 14.86
N VAL A 430 -14.24 -27.24 15.11
CA VAL A 430 -14.65 -28.23 16.13
C VAL A 430 -14.67 -27.61 17.53
N LEU A 431 -13.63 -26.85 17.90
CA LEU A 431 -13.57 -26.18 19.21
C LEU A 431 -14.69 -25.16 19.39
N CYS A 432 -15.01 -24.39 18.35
CA CYS A 432 -16.09 -23.42 18.38
C CYS A 432 -17.47 -24.08 18.50
N ILE A 433 -17.71 -25.19 17.79
CA ILE A 433 -18.97 -25.93 17.90
C ILE A 433 -19.12 -26.57 19.30
N ASP A 434 -18.05 -27.18 19.84
CA ASP A 434 -18.06 -27.74 21.20
C ASP A 434 -18.36 -26.66 22.25
N ARG A 435 -17.80 -25.45 22.10
CA ARG A 435 -18.12 -24.31 22.97
C ARG A 435 -19.59 -23.91 22.92
N VAL A 436 -20.18 -23.84 21.72
CA VAL A 436 -21.61 -23.52 21.56
C VAL A 436 -22.49 -24.57 22.26
N ILE A 437 -22.14 -25.85 22.17
CA ILE A 437 -22.89 -26.93 22.83
C ILE A 437 -22.82 -26.81 24.35
N ILE A 438 -21.63 -26.54 24.90
CA ILE A 438 -21.43 -26.35 26.34
C ILE A 438 -22.21 -25.14 26.85
N GLU A 439 -22.11 -24.01 26.15
CA GLU A 439 -22.76 -22.76 26.59
C GLU A 439 -24.28 -22.82 26.44
N ASN A 440 -24.80 -23.45 25.39
CA ASN A 440 -26.24 -23.68 25.24
C ASN A 440 -26.79 -24.60 26.34
N ALA A 441 -26.07 -25.68 26.69
CA ALA A 441 -26.44 -26.55 27.81
C ALA A 441 -26.46 -25.80 29.15
N ARG A 442 -25.47 -24.92 29.38
CA ARG A 442 -25.39 -24.08 30.59
C ARG A 442 -26.54 -23.07 30.67
N GLN A 443 -26.93 -22.47 29.55
CA GLN A 443 -28.05 -21.53 29.48
C GLN A 443 -29.39 -22.22 29.73
N GLN A 444 -29.60 -23.42 29.18
CA GLN A 444 -30.81 -24.22 29.43
C GLN A 444 -30.94 -24.63 30.90
N GLN A 445 -29.84 -25.03 31.56
CA GLN A 445 -29.84 -25.36 33.00
C GLN A 445 -30.18 -24.16 33.89
N THR A 446 -29.76 -22.95 33.49
CA THR A 446 -30.04 -21.71 34.23
C THR A 446 -31.51 -21.29 34.13
N GLN A 447 -32.20 -21.63 33.02
CA GLN A 447 -33.62 -21.34 32.83
C GLN A 447 -34.55 -22.31 33.59
N THR A 448 -34.08 -23.52 33.93
CA THR A 448 -34.88 -24.54 34.63
C THR A 448 -34.80 -24.51 36.16
N ALA A 449 -34.01 -23.61 36.77
CA ALA A 449 -33.71 -23.66 38.21
C ALA A 449 -34.43 -22.58 39.05
N ILE A 450 -35.67 -22.85 39.48
CA ILE A 450 -36.35 -22.36 40.72
C ILE A 450 -37.26 -23.51 41.23
N PRO A 451 -37.37 -23.78 42.57
CA PRO A 451 -37.10 -25.11 43.14
C PRO A 451 -38.34 -25.84 43.70
N GLU A 452 -38.25 -27.17 43.86
CA GLU A 452 -38.33 -27.86 45.17
C GLU A 452 -38.18 -29.39 45.03
N ASP A 453 -37.36 -29.92 45.95
CA ASP A 453 -37.30 -31.28 46.50
C ASP A 453 -37.65 -32.49 45.63
N THR A 454 -36.63 -33.24 45.21
CA THR A 454 -36.32 -34.61 45.71
C THR A 454 -35.01 -35.08 45.06
N GLN A 455 -34.16 -35.71 45.86
CA GLN A 455 -32.83 -36.21 45.47
C GLN A 455 -32.86 -37.28 44.37
N SER A 456 -31.72 -37.35 43.65
CA SER A 456 -31.21 -38.48 42.87
C SER A 456 -31.69 -38.59 41.40
N ALA A 457 -31.04 -37.81 40.53
CA ALA A 457 -30.71 -38.25 39.18
C ALA A 457 -29.44 -37.52 38.73
N ALA A 458 -28.41 -38.27 38.33
CA ALA A 458 -27.16 -37.75 37.81
C ALA A 458 -27.42 -36.73 36.70
N THR A 459 -26.92 -35.51 36.89
CA THR A 459 -26.95 -34.45 35.87
C THR A 459 -26.11 -34.93 34.68
N PRO A 460 -26.67 -35.07 33.46
CA PRO A 460 -25.86 -35.46 32.32
C PRO A 460 -24.88 -34.32 32.01
N SER A 461 -23.59 -34.62 32.03
CA SER A 461 -22.55 -33.75 31.49
C SER A 461 -22.91 -33.40 30.04
N PRO A 462 -22.65 -32.16 29.56
CA PRO A 462 -22.90 -31.82 28.16
C PRO A 462 -22.18 -32.83 27.27
N THR A 463 -22.93 -33.59 26.48
CA THR A 463 -22.36 -34.57 25.58
C THR A 463 -21.74 -33.79 24.42
N LEU A 464 -20.40 -33.65 24.45
CA LEU A 464 -19.62 -33.06 23.36
C LEU A 464 -19.90 -33.83 22.05
N LEU A 465 -19.55 -33.27 20.90
CA LEU A 465 -19.61 -34.06 19.66
C LEU A 465 -18.85 -35.36 19.86
N ALA A 466 -19.46 -36.48 19.46
CA ALA A 466 -18.77 -37.76 19.45
C ALA A 466 -17.53 -37.67 18.55
N ASP A 467 -16.44 -38.34 18.92
CA ASP A 467 -15.19 -38.30 18.16
C ASP A 467 -15.40 -38.73 16.69
N GLU A 468 -16.36 -39.62 16.42
CA GLU A 468 -16.80 -40.00 15.08
C GLU A 468 -17.40 -38.83 14.27
N GLN A 469 -18.18 -37.95 14.91
CA GLN A 469 -18.78 -36.79 14.25
C GLN A 469 -17.72 -35.70 14.00
N LYS A 470 -16.74 -35.56 14.90
CA LYS A 470 -15.60 -34.65 14.73
C LYS A 470 -14.73 -35.06 13.55
N GLU A 471 -14.36 -36.33 13.46
CA GLU A 471 -13.57 -36.85 12.33
C GLU A 471 -14.37 -36.84 11.02
N SER A 472 -15.68 -37.10 11.06
CA SER A 472 -16.55 -36.97 9.89
C SER A 472 -16.63 -35.53 9.37
N LEU A 473 -16.72 -34.53 10.27
CA LEU A 473 -16.71 -33.12 9.90
C LEU A 473 -15.38 -32.71 9.26
N LYS A 474 -14.25 -33.10 9.88
CA LYS A 474 -12.91 -32.82 9.35
C LYS A 474 -12.73 -33.40 7.94
N GLU A 475 -13.14 -34.66 7.75
CA GLU A 475 -13.00 -35.33 6.46
C GLU A 475 -13.94 -34.75 5.38
N LYS A 476 -15.18 -34.37 5.74
CA LYS A 476 -16.09 -33.66 4.83
C LYS A 476 -15.55 -32.30 4.43
N LEU A 477 -15.03 -31.53 5.38
CA LEU A 477 -14.42 -30.23 5.12
C LEU A 477 -13.21 -30.36 4.19
N ARG A 478 -12.33 -31.35 4.45
CA ARG A 478 -11.16 -31.63 3.62
C ARG A 478 -11.52 -31.99 2.18
N LYS A 479 -12.57 -32.81 1.99
CA LYS A 479 -13.08 -33.17 0.66
C LYS A 479 -13.71 -31.99 -0.06
N CYS A 480 -14.48 -31.17 0.65
CA CYS A 480 -15.17 -30.02 0.05
C CYS A 480 -14.23 -28.85 -0.28
N LEU A 481 -13.09 -28.71 0.42
CA LEU A 481 -12.07 -27.68 0.16
C LEU A 481 -10.95 -28.13 -0.80
N ALA A 482 -11.00 -29.37 -1.31
CA ALA A 482 -10.05 -29.82 -2.32
C ALA A 482 -10.22 -29.02 -3.63
N SER A 483 -9.12 -28.85 -4.38
CA SER A 483 -9.08 -28.06 -5.63
C SER A 483 -10.12 -28.47 -6.69
N ASP A 484 -10.53 -29.75 -6.67
CA ASP A 484 -11.43 -30.34 -7.66
C ASP A 484 -12.87 -30.50 -7.13
N SER A 485 -13.19 -29.88 -5.99
CA SER A 485 -14.50 -29.98 -5.37
C SER A 485 -15.57 -29.25 -6.18
N ALA A 486 -16.50 -30.02 -6.77
CA ALA A 486 -17.68 -29.47 -7.42
C ALA A 486 -18.55 -28.63 -6.48
N VAL A 487 -18.55 -28.95 -5.17
CA VAL A 487 -19.32 -28.21 -4.16
C VAL A 487 -18.78 -26.80 -3.98
N LEU A 488 -17.46 -26.64 -3.88
CA LEU A 488 -16.82 -25.34 -3.76
C LEU A 488 -17.02 -24.50 -5.02
N GLN A 489 -16.89 -25.11 -6.20
CA GLN A 489 -17.12 -24.44 -7.49
C GLN A 489 -18.56 -23.93 -7.65
N VAL A 490 -19.56 -24.70 -7.21
CA VAL A 490 -20.96 -24.26 -7.22
C VAL A 490 -21.19 -23.11 -6.23
N LEU A 491 -20.59 -23.18 -5.04
CA LEU A 491 -20.70 -22.10 -4.04
C LEU A 491 -20.00 -20.82 -4.50
N LEU A 492 -18.80 -20.91 -5.07
CA LEU A 492 -18.09 -19.78 -5.66
C LEU A 492 -18.94 -19.10 -6.74
N LYS A 493 -19.50 -19.86 -7.68
CA LYS A 493 -20.38 -19.31 -8.73
C LYS A 493 -21.61 -18.60 -8.16
N ARG A 494 -22.23 -19.15 -7.11
CA ARG A 494 -23.39 -18.53 -6.45
C ARG A 494 -23.01 -17.25 -5.73
N VAL A 495 -21.89 -17.24 -5.02
CA VAL A 495 -21.36 -16.06 -4.32
C VAL A 495 -20.98 -14.97 -5.30
N PHE A 496 -20.31 -15.33 -6.41
CA PHE A 496 -19.95 -14.42 -7.49
C PHE A 496 -21.19 -13.82 -8.17
N GLY A 497 -22.20 -14.63 -8.48
CA GLY A 497 -23.47 -14.12 -9.01
C GLY A 497 -24.19 -13.20 -8.03
N ALA A 498 -24.27 -13.58 -6.75
CA ALA A 498 -24.87 -12.75 -5.71
C ALA A 498 -24.12 -11.40 -5.55
N PHE A 499 -22.79 -11.43 -5.60
CA PHE A 499 -21.95 -10.24 -5.59
C PHE A 499 -22.22 -9.32 -6.78
N GLN A 500 -22.27 -9.85 -8.00
CA GLN A 500 -22.59 -9.07 -9.20
C GLN A 500 -23.98 -8.43 -9.09
N THR A 501 -25.00 -9.16 -8.64
CA THR A 501 -26.34 -8.60 -8.41
C THR A 501 -26.36 -7.53 -7.31
N ALA A 502 -25.53 -7.67 -6.27
CA ALA A 502 -25.39 -6.66 -5.21
C ALA A 502 -24.76 -5.38 -5.75
N VAL A 503 -23.74 -5.49 -6.61
CA VAL A 503 -23.12 -4.35 -7.29
C VAL A 503 -24.11 -3.63 -8.20
N GLU A 504 -24.88 -4.38 -9.01
CA GLU A 504 -25.94 -3.82 -9.87
C GLU A 504 -27.03 -3.12 -9.06
N GLY A 505 -27.47 -3.73 -7.95
CA GLY A 505 -28.40 -3.12 -6.99
C GLY A 505 -27.87 -1.82 -6.39
N ALA A 506 -26.58 -1.77 -6.03
CA ALA A 506 -25.95 -0.57 -5.51
C ALA A 506 -25.84 0.55 -6.57
N LEU A 507 -25.59 0.21 -7.83
CA LEU A 507 -25.55 1.16 -8.94
C LEU A 507 -26.93 1.75 -9.22
N THR A 508 -27.98 0.92 -9.27
CA THR A 508 -29.35 1.38 -9.52
C THR A 508 -29.87 2.30 -8.40
N ALA A 509 -29.58 1.99 -7.14
CA ALA A 509 -29.92 2.84 -6.00
C ALA A 509 -29.26 4.23 -6.05
N ARG A 510 -28.04 4.34 -6.62
CA ARG A 510 -27.34 5.63 -6.83
C ARG A 510 -27.95 6.46 -7.97
N THR A 511 -28.67 5.85 -8.90
CA THR A 511 -29.25 6.53 -10.09
C THR A 511 -30.69 7.04 -9.88
N THR A 512 -31.40 6.56 -8.85
CA THR A 512 -32.74 7.05 -8.53
C THR A 512 -32.69 8.46 -7.89
N PRO A 513 -33.26 9.50 -8.52
CA PRO A 513 -33.28 10.84 -7.96
C PRO A 513 -34.30 10.89 -6.81
N GLY A 514 -33.83 10.73 -5.57
CA GLY A 514 -34.69 10.81 -4.39
C GLY A 514 -34.01 10.49 -3.05
N SER A 515 -32.91 9.73 -3.02
CA SER A 515 -32.16 9.46 -1.80
C SER A 515 -31.02 10.48 -1.62
N ARG A 516 -31.25 11.46 -0.76
CA ARG A 516 -30.24 12.43 -0.28
C ARG A 516 -29.01 11.67 0.26
N PRO A 517 -27.76 12.05 -0.11
CA PRO A 517 -26.58 11.48 0.55
C PRO A 517 -26.54 11.97 2.01
N PRO A 518 -26.14 11.13 2.99
CA PRO A 518 -25.97 11.60 4.36
C PRO A 518 -24.85 12.64 4.40
N SER A 519 -25.18 13.81 4.95
CA SER A 519 -24.25 14.90 5.19
C SER A 519 -23.08 14.44 6.05
N ARG A 520 -21.87 14.63 5.52
CA ARG A 520 -20.57 14.51 6.21
C ARG A 520 -20.62 15.27 7.54
N PRO A 521 -20.31 14.67 8.71
CA PRO A 521 -20.30 15.42 9.96
C PRO A 521 -19.08 16.37 9.96
N ALA A 522 -19.35 17.65 10.18
CA ALA A 522 -18.32 18.68 10.31
C ALA A 522 -17.48 18.41 11.57
N SER A 523 -16.18 18.23 11.39
CA SER A 523 -15.17 18.17 12.45
C SER A 523 -15.06 19.50 13.18
N ARG A 524 -15.31 19.52 14.49
CA ARG A 524 -14.98 20.63 15.41
C ARG A 524 -13.98 20.10 16.46
N PRO A 525 -12.92 20.85 16.83
CA PRO A 525 -11.82 20.32 17.64
C PRO A 525 -12.19 20.16 19.12
N PRO A 526 -11.39 19.40 19.92
CA PRO A 526 -11.82 18.90 21.22
C PRO A 526 -11.54 19.88 22.35
N SER A 527 -12.49 20.00 23.26
CA SER A 527 -12.29 20.50 24.62
C SER A 527 -13.03 19.56 25.58
N ARG A 528 -12.28 18.91 26.48
CA ARG A 528 -12.74 18.08 27.62
C ARG A 528 -12.73 18.91 28.91
N PRO A 529 -13.25 18.43 30.07
CA PRO A 529 -14.27 17.40 30.32
C PRO A 529 -15.33 17.81 31.39
N MET A 530 -16.44 17.06 31.55
CA MET A 530 -16.87 16.44 32.83
C MET A 530 -18.29 15.80 32.77
N SER A 531 -18.37 14.61 33.39
CA SER A 531 -19.49 13.90 34.04
C SER A 531 -20.71 13.36 33.28
N ALA A 532 -20.70 12.02 33.19
CA ALA A 532 -21.68 11.06 33.73
C ALA A 532 -22.97 10.70 32.96
N ARG A 533 -23.06 9.38 32.72
CA ARG A 533 -24.21 8.47 32.91
C ARG A 533 -24.93 7.95 31.65
N GLY A 534 -24.67 6.66 31.35
CA GLY A 534 -25.70 5.65 31.07
C GLY A 534 -26.12 5.40 29.61
N GLY A 535 -25.89 4.17 29.13
CA GLY A 535 -26.66 3.55 28.05
C GLY A 535 -25.87 3.24 26.77
N SER A 536 -25.24 2.06 26.72
CA SER A 536 -24.64 1.50 25.52
C SER A 536 -25.73 1.03 24.54
N ARG A 537 -25.92 1.77 23.44
CA ARG A 537 -26.52 1.26 22.20
C ARG A 537 -25.37 0.81 21.29
N PRO A 538 -25.40 -0.39 20.69
CA PRO A 538 -24.45 -0.72 19.64
C PRO A 538 -24.82 0.06 18.38
N ASP A 539 -23.79 0.63 17.74
CA ASP A 539 -23.86 1.38 16.51
C ASP A 539 -24.43 0.52 15.36
N GLU A 540 -25.59 0.89 14.84
CA GLU A 540 -26.07 0.42 13.54
C GLU A 540 -25.22 1.09 12.45
N GLU A 541 -24.16 0.41 12.01
CA GLU A 541 -23.55 0.70 10.71
C GLU A 541 -24.60 0.52 9.61
N ALA A 542 -24.81 1.58 8.83
CA ALA A 542 -25.81 1.67 7.79
C ALA A 542 -25.60 0.61 6.69
N ALA A 543 -26.20 -0.56 6.87
CA ALA A 543 -26.29 -1.59 5.85
C ALA A 543 -27.26 -1.15 4.75
N PHE A 544 -26.82 -1.15 3.50
CA PHE A 544 -27.73 -1.12 2.35
C PHE A 544 -28.47 -2.46 2.32
N PRO A 545 -29.79 -2.53 2.57
CA PRO A 545 -30.49 -3.79 2.50
C PRO A 545 -30.61 -4.18 1.03
N LEU A 546 -30.02 -5.32 0.66
CA LEU A 546 -30.40 -6.00 -0.58
C LEU A 546 -31.92 -6.15 -0.59
N SER A 547 -32.57 -5.65 -1.64
CA SER A 547 -33.96 -5.98 -1.92
C SER A 547 -34.04 -7.48 -2.25
N SER A 548 -34.20 -8.33 -1.23
CA SER A 548 -34.98 -9.58 -1.16
C SER A 548 -35.02 -10.57 -2.35
N THR A 549 -34.22 -10.48 -3.41
CA THR A 549 -34.55 -11.17 -4.68
C THR A 549 -33.47 -12.05 -5.28
N ALA A 550 -32.25 -12.14 -4.71
CA ALA A 550 -31.26 -13.16 -5.13
C ALA A 550 -31.08 -14.32 -4.12
N MET A 551 -31.36 -14.08 -2.83
CA MET A 551 -31.47 -15.11 -1.78
C MET A 551 -32.69 -14.82 -0.89
N GLY A 552 -33.87 -14.71 -1.48
CA GLY A 552 -35.12 -14.74 -0.71
C GLY A 552 -35.28 -16.11 -0.05
N ASP A 553 -35.52 -16.13 1.26
CA ASP A 553 -35.67 -17.31 2.14
C ASP A 553 -34.44 -18.21 2.30
N SER A 554 -33.22 -17.66 2.22
CA SER A 554 -32.04 -18.42 2.67
C SER A 554 -32.11 -18.67 4.19
N PRO A 555 -31.81 -19.89 4.69
CA PRO A 555 -31.74 -20.18 6.12
C PRO A 555 -30.90 -19.12 6.85
N TRP A 556 -31.27 -18.75 8.08
CA TRP A 556 -30.57 -17.72 8.88
C TRP A 556 -29.06 -17.96 8.99
N GLU A 557 -28.60 -19.19 8.78
CA GLU A 557 -27.21 -19.64 8.74
C GLU A 557 -26.40 -19.09 7.55
N LEU A 558 -27.04 -18.73 6.43
CA LEU A 558 -26.37 -18.11 5.29
C LEU A 558 -26.25 -16.59 5.40
N LYS A 559 -26.89 -15.98 6.41
CA LYS A 559 -26.82 -14.53 6.66
C LYS A 559 -25.38 -14.04 6.77
N PHE A 560 -24.50 -14.81 7.40
CA PHE A 560 -23.08 -14.44 7.56
C PHE A 560 -22.31 -14.36 6.24
N SER A 561 -22.60 -15.27 5.29
CA SER A 561 -22.01 -15.21 3.95
C SER A 561 -22.56 -14.02 3.16
N VAL A 562 -23.87 -13.75 3.27
CA VAL A 562 -24.50 -12.56 2.65
C VAL A 562 -23.92 -11.26 3.23
N ASP A 563 -23.74 -11.17 4.54
CA ASP A 563 -23.12 -10.02 5.20
C ASP A 563 -21.65 -9.85 4.77
N ALA A 564 -20.91 -10.94 4.60
CA ALA A 564 -19.54 -10.92 4.07
C ALA A 564 -19.50 -10.44 2.60
N ILE A 565 -20.45 -10.86 1.77
CA ILE A 565 -20.60 -10.36 0.38
C ILE A 565 -20.91 -8.86 0.39
N ASN A 566 -21.80 -8.39 1.26
CA ASN A 566 -22.14 -6.97 1.38
C ASN A 566 -20.93 -6.13 1.82
N ARG A 567 -20.18 -6.58 2.83
CA ARG A 567 -18.92 -5.91 3.24
C ARG A 567 -17.92 -5.83 2.08
N THR A 568 -17.76 -6.93 1.35
CA THR A 568 -16.85 -7.01 0.20
C THR A 568 -17.32 -6.09 -0.95
N THR A 569 -18.62 -5.97 -1.17
CA THR A 569 -19.23 -5.05 -2.13
C THR A 569 -18.95 -3.59 -1.77
N VAL A 570 -19.15 -3.21 -0.50
CA VAL A 570 -18.84 -1.86 -0.02
C VAL A 570 -17.33 -1.56 -0.16
N GLN A 571 -16.48 -2.53 0.17
CA GLN A 571 -15.03 -2.42 0.01
C GLN A 571 -14.65 -2.17 -1.46
N LEU A 572 -15.21 -2.93 -2.40
CA LEU A 572 -14.98 -2.71 -3.83
C LEU A 572 -15.42 -1.29 -4.24
N LEU A 573 -16.63 -0.88 -3.90
CA LEU A 573 -17.15 0.43 -4.29
C LEU A 573 -16.30 1.57 -3.74
N SER A 574 -15.80 1.45 -2.50
CA SER A 574 -14.86 2.39 -1.90
C SER A 574 -13.54 2.47 -2.66
N VAL A 575 -12.97 1.31 -3.03
CA VAL A 575 -11.76 1.22 -3.86
C VAL A 575 -11.97 1.92 -5.20
N LEU A 576 -13.06 1.61 -5.89
CA LEU A 576 -13.36 2.17 -7.22
C LEU A 576 -13.73 3.65 -7.17
N GLU A 577 -14.36 4.13 -6.10
CA GLU A 577 -14.69 5.55 -5.94
C GLU A 577 -13.42 6.40 -5.73
N GLY A 578 -12.50 5.94 -4.87
CA GLY A 578 -11.20 6.58 -4.69
C GLY A 578 -10.35 6.57 -5.96
N HIS A 579 -10.43 5.48 -6.75
CA HIS A 579 -9.79 5.36 -8.06
C HIS A 579 -10.41 6.33 -9.09
N TRP A 580 -11.74 6.36 -9.16
CA TRP A 580 -12.48 7.19 -10.11
C TRP A 580 -12.24 8.69 -9.90
N GLN A 581 -12.01 9.13 -8.66
CA GLN A 581 -11.65 10.53 -8.37
C GLN A 581 -10.34 10.96 -9.03
N VAL A 582 -9.39 10.04 -9.21
CA VAL A 582 -8.08 10.31 -9.83
C VAL A 582 -8.14 10.09 -11.35
N TYR A 583 -8.68 8.95 -11.78
CA TYR A 583 -8.57 8.49 -13.18
C TYR A 583 -9.87 8.65 -13.99
N GLY A 584 -10.96 9.11 -13.37
CA GLY A 584 -12.26 9.26 -14.03
C GLY A 584 -12.24 10.13 -15.30
N LEU A 585 -11.38 11.14 -15.34
CA LEU A 585 -11.20 11.98 -16.53
C LEU A 585 -10.53 11.23 -17.68
N VAL A 586 -9.61 10.31 -17.39
CA VAL A 586 -8.96 9.44 -18.39
C VAL A 586 -10.02 8.54 -19.04
N TYR A 587 -10.85 7.90 -18.22
CA TYR A 587 -11.93 7.04 -18.72
C TYR A 587 -12.97 7.81 -19.54
N LYS A 588 -13.36 9.00 -19.08
CA LYS A 588 -14.29 9.87 -19.83
C LYS A 588 -13.71 10.29 -21.18
N LYS A 589 -12.42 10.64 -21.23
CA LYS A 589 -11.73 11.01 -22.47
C LYS A 589 -11.71 9.84 -23.46
N LEU A 590 -11.27 8.66 -23.02
CA LEU A 590 -11.26 7.46 -23.86
C LEU A 590 -12.65 7.11 -24.41
N TRP A 591 -13.67 7.21 -23.55
CA TRP A 591 -15.05 6.96 -23.94
C TRP A 591 -15.57 7.96 -24.98
N PHE A 592 -15.22 9.24 -24.83
CA PHE A 592 -15.54 10.27 -25.80
C PHE A 592 -14.82 10.04 -27.13
N ASP A 593 -13.53 9.74 -27.12
CA ASP A 593 -12.73 9.48 -28.33
C ASP A 593 -13.27 8.25 -29.10
N HIS A 594 -13.68 7.20 -28.38
CA HIS A 594 -14.35 6.03 -28.97
C HIS A 594 -15.72 6.39 -29.56
N TYR A 595 -16.50 7.25 -28.90
CA TYR A 595 -17.79 7.70 -29.43
C TYR A 595 -17.63 8.51 -30.71
N VAL A 596 -16.71 9.48 -30.72
CA VAL A 596 -16.44 10.33 -31.89
C VAL A 596 -15.99 9.46 -33.06
N SER A 597 -15.03 8.57 -32.86
CA SER A 597 -14.55 7.66 -33.92
C SER A 597 -15.62 6.69 -34.45
N ALA A 598 -16.62 6.33 -33.64
CA ALA A 598 -17.75 5.51 -34.09
C ALA A 598 -18.83 6.29 -34.87
N HIS A 599 -18.91 7.62 -34.70
CA HIS A 599 -19.95 8.47 -35.30
C HIS A 599 -19.44 9.41 -36.40
N THR A 600 -18.12 9.58 -36.55
CA THR A 600 -17.53 10.25 -37.71
C THR A 600 -17.30 9.23 -38.84
N SER A 601 -18.00 9.41 -39.94
CA SER A 601 -17.77 8.62 -41.16
C SER A 601 -16.34 8.86 -41.66
N PRO A 602 -15.61 7.84 -42.17
CA PRO A 602 -14.25 7.99 -42.69
C PRO A 602 -14.12 8.94 -43.90
N ALA A 603 -15.23 9.49 -44.40
CA ALA A 603 -15.25 10.46 -45.50
C ALA A 603 -15.05 11.92 -45.05
N GLU A 604 -15.26 12.27 -43.77
CA GLU A 604 -15.17 13.67 -43.29
C GLU A 604 -13.85 14.00 -42.58
N SER A 605 -13.02 13.00 -42.25
CA SER A 605 -11.69 13.21 -41.67
C SER A 605 -10.68 13.82 -42.64
N ALA A 606 -10.96 13.82 -43.95
CA ALA A 606 -10.13 14.47 -44.96
C ALA A 606 -10.38 15.99 -45.08
N THR A 607 -11.48 16.50 -44.52
CA THR A 607 -11.88 17.92 -44.65
C THR A 607 -11.78 18.72 -43.35
N ALA A 608 -11.43 18.09 -42.23
CA ALA A 608 -11.30 18.76 -40.92
C ALA A 608 -9.84 18.93 -40.46
N GLN A 609 -8.87 18.83 -41.38
CA GLN A 609 -7.45 19.09 -41.15
C GLN A 609 -6.94 20.41 -41.78
N GLU A 610 -7.84 21.36 -42.10
CA GLU A 610 -7.49 22.77 -42.35
C GLU A 610 -7.88 23.68 -41.19
#